data_AF-A0A7D5K9Y7-F1
#
_entry.id   AF-A0A7D5K9Y7-F1
#
_cell.length_a   1.000
_cell.length_b   1.000
_cell.length_c   1.000
_cell.angle_alpha   90.00
_cell.angle_beta   90.00
_cell.angle_gamma   90.00
#
_symmetry.space_group_name_H-M   'P 1'
#
loop_
_entity.id
_entity.type
_entity.pdbx_description
1 polymer ?
#
loop_
_entity_poly.entity_id
_entity_poly.type
_entity_poly.pdbx_seq_one_letter_code
_entity_poly.pdbx_strand_id
1 'polypeptide(L)'
;MFTATLQGHVLQVSVPGFLEETIAGIVAFAPRLLGALVILLIGWVVGVAVAKVVRAVADRVELDRMVTETPLGSLLGGSETAVANAFGGLAKWFVYAIAILAAANVLAIPLLSEWIGTAVSYLPAFVAGLLVIVLGFVVADFIGDAITRTRAATQTAYTSWFATGTRLFLYFTAVVIGLDTMGIDVSILFVFANAAAWGLAAAIALGAGLAFGWGGHTYVEENLPNWAGRASSASPAPQGSPRADGGEQHTSDDDVDD
;
A
#
# COMPACT_ATOMS: atom_id res chain seq x y z
N MET A 1 -61.61 -41.25 74.65
CA MET A 1 -61.00 -41.72 73.38
C MET A 1 -60.57 -40.50 72.58
N PHE A 2 -59.28 -40.23 72.48
CA PHE A 2 -58.71 -39.28 71.51
C PHE A 2 -57.48 -39.95 70.92
N THR A 3 -57.61 -40.51 69.73
CA THR A 3 -56.50 -41.02 68.93
C THR A 3 -56.01 -39.87 68.05
N ALA A 4 -54.94 -39.20 68.48
CA ALA A 4 -54.25 -38.22 67.66
C ALA A 4 -53.41 -38.96 66.61
N THR A 5 -53.86 -38.93 65.36
CA THR A 5 -53.08 -39.38 64.20
C THR A 5 -51.98 -38.35 63.92
N LEU A 6 -50.74 -38.68 64.28
CA LEU A 6 -49.56 -37.92 63.88
C LEU A 6 -49.29 -38.19 62.39
N GLN A 7 -49.83 -37.32 61.54
CA GLN A 7 -49.58 -37.33 60.11
C GLN A 7 -48.16 -36.81 59.85
N GLY A 8 -47.21 -37.74 59.72
CA GLY A 8 -45.84 -37.45 59.36
C GLY A 8 -45.78 -36.69 58.04
N HIS A 9 -45.62 -35.37 58.12
CA HIS A 9 -45.23 -34.56 56.98
C HIS A 9 -43.79 -34.93 56.64
N VAL A 10 -43.63 -35.92 55.77
CA VAL A 10 -42.39 -36.07 55.02
C VAL A 10 -42.16 -34.76 54.29
N LEU A 11 -41.19 -33.98 54.74
CA LEU A 11 -40.68 -32.83 54.01
C LEU A 11 -40.09 -33.38 52.72
N GLN A 12 -40.92 -33.51 51.68
CA GLN A 12 -40.46 -33.69 50.32
C GLN A 12 -39.66 -32.44 50.00
N VAL A 13 -38.34 -32.53 50.16
CA VAL A 13 -37.41 -31.57 49.58
C VAL A 13 -37.57 -31.74 48.07
N SER A 14 -38.53 -31.02 47.51
CA SER A 14 -38.69 -30.87 46.07
C SER A 14 -37.43 -30.18 45.60
N VAL A 15 -36.52 -30.95 44.99
CA VAL A 15 -35.38 -30.38 44.28
C VAL A 15 -35.97 -29.40 43.27
N PRO A 16 -35.69 -28.10 43.39
CA PRO A 16 -36.32 -27.15 42.50
C PRO A 16 -35.80 -27.40 41.07
N GLY A 17 -36.72 -27.44 40.09
CA GLY A 17 -36.45 -27.93 38.73
C GLY A 17 -35.27 -27.26 37.99
N PHE A 18 -34.82 -26.09 38.43
CA PHE A 18 -33.61 -25.46 37.91
C PHE A 18 -32.33 -26.26 38.17
N LEU A 19 -32.26 -27.06 39.26
CA LEU A 19 -31.12 -27.97 39.47
C LEU A 19 -31.17 -29.15 38.51
N GLU A 20 -32.35 -29.68 38.19
CA GLU A 20 -32.49 -30.78 37.24
C GLU A 20 -32.07 -30.35 35.83
N GLU A 21 -32.47 -29.15 35.39
CA GLU A 21 -32.03 -28.57 34.11
C GLU A 21 -30.53 -28.25 34.08
N THR A 22 -29.95 -27.75 35.18
CA THR A 22 -28.51 -27.45 35.26
C THR A 22 -27.66 -28.72 35.25
N ILE A 23 -28.09 -29.78 35.96
CA ILE A 23 -27.38 -31.06 35.99
C ILE A 23 -27.45 -31.74 34.62
N ALA A 24 -28.61 -31.73 33.96
CA ALA A 24 -28.75 -32.25 32.60
C ALA A 24 -27.85 -31.50 31.60
N GLY A 25 -27.72 -30.18 31.73
CA GLY A 25 -26.81 -29.35 30.94
C GLY A 25 -25.33 -29.71 31.13
N ILE A 26 -24.89 -29.98 32.36
CA ILE A 26 -23.50 -30.37 32.67
C ILE A 26 -23.17 -31.76 32.10
N VAL A 27 -24.09 -32.73 32.22
CA VAL A 27 -23.90 -34.08 31.68
C VAL A 27 -23.83 -34.07 30.16
N ALA A 28 -24.59 -33.20 29.49
CA ALA A 28 -24.53 -33.01 28.03
C ALA A 28 -23.29 -32.25 27.56
N PHE A 29 -22.65 -31.46 28.44
CA PHE A 29 -21.43 -30.70 28.13
C PHE A 29 -20.17 -31.56 28.18
N ALA A 30 -20.10 -32.57 29.05
CA ALA A 30 -18.91 -33.40 29.23
C ALA A 30 -18.42 -34.11 27.94
N PRO A 31 -19.29 -34.73 27.11
CA PRO A 31 -18.87 -35.32 25.83
C PRO A 31 -18.40 -34.27 24.82
N ARG A 32 -19.02 -33.09 24.81
CA ARG A 32 -18.66 -31.97 23.92
C ARG A 32 -17.29 -31.40 24.29
N LEU A 33 -17.02 -31.27 25.59
CA LEU A 33 -15.72 -30.84 26.09
C LEU A 33 -14.60 -31.81 25.67
N LEU A 34 -14.84 -33.11 25.77
CA LEU A 34 -13.91 -34.13 25.26
C LEU A 34 -13.65 -33.98 23.76
N GLY A 35 -14.71 -33.80 22.95
CA GLY A 35 -14.59 -33.57 21.51
C GLY A 35 -13.77 -32.31 21.19
N ALA A 36 -14.05 -31.20 21.87
CA ALA A 36 -13.31 -29.96 21.73
C ALA A 36 -11.83 -30.11 22.10
N LEU A 37 -11.52 -30.86 23.17
CA LEU A 37 -10.16 -31.13 23.60
C LEU A 37 -9.36 -31.94 22.56
N VAL A 38 -9.99 -32.96 21.96
CA VAL A 38 -9.40 -33.76 20.88
C VAL A 38 -9.10 -32.89 19.65
N ILE A 39 -10.03 -32.02 19.26
CA ILE A 39 -9.82 -31.09 18.15
C ILE A 39 -8.65 -30.14 18.43
N LEU A 40 -8.56 -29.62 19.64
CA LEU A 40 -7.49 -28.70 20.04
C LEU A 40 -6.13 -29.40 20.04
N LEU A 41 -6.08 -30.66 20.48
CA LEU A 41 -4.87 -31.50 20.41
C LEU A 41 -4.42 -31.73 18.96
N ILE A 42 -5.35 -32.09 18.07
CA ILE A 42 -5.06 -32.27 16.63
C ILE A 42 -4.55 -30.96 16.03
N GLY A 43 -5.24 -29.85 16.30
CA GLY A 43 -4.86 -28.52 15.84
C GLY A 43 -3.46 -28.10 16.31
N TRP A 44 -3.08 -28.45 17.54
CA TRP A 44 -1.75 -28.20 18.05
C TRP A 44 -0.66 -28.92 17.23
N VAL A 45 -0.86 -30.21 16.96
CA VAL A 45 0.07 -31.03 16.16
C VAL A 45 0.16 -30.51 14.72
N VAL A 46 -0.99 -30.27 14.07
CA VAL A 46 -1.06 -29.75 12.70
C VAL A 46 -0.40 -28.38 12.61
N GLY A 47 -0.62 -27.49 13.58
CA GLY A 47 -0.04 -26.15 13.58
C GLY A 47 1.48 -26.16 13.65
N VAL A 48 2.07 -27.07 14.44
CA VAL A 48 3.52 -27.26 14.47
C VAL A 48 4.05 -27.79 13.12
N ALA A 49 3.33 -28.69 12.46
CA ALA A 49 3.72 -29.21 11.15
C ALA A 49 3.66 -28.14 10.06
N VAL A 50 2.57 -27.39 9.98
CA VAL A 50 2.39 -26.28 9.03
C VAL A 50 3.46 -25.21 9.24
N ALA A 51 3.74 -24.85 10.49
CA ALA A 51 4.79 -23.88 10.80
C ALA A 51 6.16 -24.28 10.25
N LYS A 52 6.52 -25.57 10.33
CA LYS A 52 7.77 -26.09 9.76
C LYS A 52 7.80 -25.98 8.24
N VAL A 53 6.69 -26.33 7.57
CA VAL A 53 6.58 -26.22 6.11
C VAL A 53 6.70 -24.76 5.67
N VAL A 54 5.98 -23.85 6.32
CA VAL A 54 6.01 -22.43 5.99
C VAL A 54 7.39 -21.83 6.22
N ARG A 55 8.08 -22.19 7.32
CA ARG A 55 9.48 -21.78 7.54
C ARG A 55 10.40 -22.27 6.43
N ALA A 56 10.32 -23.56 6.09
CA ALA A 56 11.15 -24.14 5.04
C ALA A 56 10.91 -23.50 3.66
N VAL A 57 9.66 -23.10 3.37
CA VAL A 57 9.33 -22.36 2.14
C VAL A 57 9.87 -20.92 2.22
N ALA A 58 9.71 -20.23 3.35
CA ALA A 58 10.20 -18.87 3.52
C ALA A 58 11.74 -18.79 3.41
N ASP A 59 12.46 -19.72 4.04
CA ASP A 59 13.92 -19.84 3.98
C ASP A 59 14.42 -20.09 2.54
N ARG A 60 13.61 -20.79 1.72
CA ARG A 60 13.94 -21.10 0.31
C ARG A 60 13.83 -19.90 -0.64
N VAL A 61 13.11 -18.84 -0.26
CA VAL A 61 12.77 -17.72 -1.17
C VAL A 61 13.82 -16.59 -1.11
N GLU A 62 14.94 -16.74 -0.40
CA GLU A 62 15.98 -15.69 -0.23
C GLU A 62 15.43 -14.32 0.24
N LEU A 63 14.25 -14.31 0.87
CA LEU A 63 13.68 -13.13 1.52
C LEU A 63 14.62 -12.55 2.60
N ASP A 64 15.48 -13.41 3.13
CA ASP A 64 16.43 -13.13 4.20
C ASP A 64 17.54 -12.14 3.82
N ARG A 65 18.02 -12.14 2.57
CA ARG A 65 19.00 -11.13 2.11
C ARG A 65 18.34 -9.80 1.79
N MET A 66 17.08 -9.82 1.37
CA MET A 66 16.34 -8.62 0.94
C MET A 66 15.78 -7.83 2.13
N VAL A 67 15.35 -8.50 3.21
CA VAL A 67 14.76 -7.84 4.39
C VAL A 67 15.81 -7.32 5.39
N THR A 68 17.00 -7.91 5.43
CA THR A 68 18.07 -7.52 6.39
C THR A 68 18.67 -6.15 6.06
N GLU A 69 18.60 -5.71 4.80
CA GLU A 69 19.02 -4.36 4.36
C GLU A 69 17.90 -3.30 4.48
N THR A 70 16.69 -3.70 4.88
CA THR A 70 15.54 -2.81 5.07
C THR A 70 15.46 -2.33 6.54
N PRO A 71 14.85 -1.16 6.84
CA PRO A 71 14.54 -0.75 8.23
C PRO A 71 13.69 -1.75 9.05
N LEU A 72 13.09 -2.77 8.41
CA LEU A 72 12.45 -3.89 9.12
C LEU A 72 13.47 -4.88 9.71
N GLY A 73 14.63 -5.07 9.08
CA GLY A 73 15.72 -5.89 9.60
C GLY A 73 16.29 -5.36 10.93
N SER A 74 16.36 -4.03 11.11
CA SER A 74 16.83 -3.41 12.35
C SER A 74 15.81 -3.48 13.49
N LEU A 75 14.51 -3.55 13.19
CA LEU A 75 13.44 -3.74 14.18
C LEU A 75 13.26 -5.22 14.59
N LEU A 76 13.65 -6.16 13.73
CA LEU A 76 13.50 -7.61 13.94
C LEU A 76 14.79 -8.31 14.43
N GLY A 77 15.85 -7.55 14.76
CA GLY A 77 17.07 -8.07 15.36
C GLY A 77 18.17 -8.51 14.38
N GLY A 78 18.04 -8.20 13.09
CA GLY A 78 19.14 -8.25 12.12
C GLY A 78 19.62 -9.65 11.70
N SER A 79 18.86 -10.71 11.96
CA SER A 79 19.24 -12.07 11.54
C SER A 79 18.31 -12.61 10.47
N GLU A 80 18.88 -13.20 9.41
CA GLU A 80 18.21 -13.88 8.30
C GLU A 80 17.01 -14.71 8.80
N THR A 81 17.24 -15.62 9.76
CA THR A 81 16.18 -16.47 10.34
C THR A 81 14.98 -15.76 11.00
N ALA A 82 15.02 -14.46 11.29
CA ALA A 82 13.96 -13.77 12.04
C ALA A 82 12.66 -13.66 11.23
N VAL A 83 12.78 -13.40 9.92
CA VAL A 83 11.64 -13.20 9.03
C VAL A 83 10.90 -14.51 8.82
N ALA A 84 11.60 -15.56 8.38
CA ALA A 84 11.01 -16.89 8.22
C ALA A 84 10.41 -17.44 9.52
N ASN A 85 11.04 -17.18 10.68
CA ASN A 85 10.48 -17.56 11.98
C ASN A 85 9.19 -16.81 12.31
N ALA A 86 9.07 -15.53 11.95
CA ALA A 86 7.86 -14.74 12.10
C ALA A 86 6.73 -15.28 11.21
N PHE A 87 6.99 -15.55 9.93
CA PHE A 87 6.01 -16.17 9.01
C PHE A 87 5.55 -17.55 9.49
N GLY A 88 6.50 -18.39 9.93
CA GLY A 88 6.17 -19.69 10.51
C GLY A 88 5.39 -19.60 11.82
N GLY A 89 5.72 -18.61 12.65
CA GLY A 89 4.99 -18.32 13.89
C GLY A 89 3.55 -17.88 13.61
N LEU A 90 3.36 -17.02 12.61
CA LEU A 90 2.05 -16.57 12.16
C LEU A 90 1.22 -17.72 11.60
N ALA A 91 1.79 -18.56 10.74
CA ALA A 91 1.11 -19.75 10.21
C ALA A 91 0.74 -20.76 11.30
N LYS A 92 1.59 -20.93 12.32
CA LYS A 92 1.27 -21.74 13.50
C LYS A 92 0.04 -21.19 14.22
N TRP A 93 0.04 -19.88 14.46
CA TRP A 93 -1.04 -19.20 15.16
C TRP A 93 -2.35 -19.24 14.36
N PHE A 94 -2.28 -19.19 13.02
CA PHE A 94 -3.41 -19.37 12.11
C PHE A 94 -4.08 -20.74 12.31
N VAL A 95 -3.29 -21.82 12.31
CA VAL A 95 -3.84 -23.16 12.52
C VAL A 95 -4.45 -23.29 13.91
N TYR A 96 -3.87 -22.65 14.92
CA TYR A 96 -4.43 -22.64 16.27
C TYR A 96 -5.76 -21.89 16.33
N ALA A 97 -5.90 -20.76 15.65
CA ALA A 97 -7.15 -20.02 15.57
C ALA A 97 -8.27 -20.88 14.95
N ILE A 98 -7.98 -21.61 13.87
CA ILE A 98 -8.95 -22.55 13.25
C ILE A 98 -9.30 -23.69 14.21
N ALA A 99 -8.32 -24.24 14.92
CA ALA A 99 -8.55 -25.31 15.88
C ALA A 99 -9.43 -24.84 17.05
N ILE A 100 -9.21 -23.62 17.55
CA ILE A 100 -10.02 -22.99 18.60
C ILE A 100 -11.43 -22.73 18.08
N LEU A 101 -11.59 -22.27 16.84
CA LEU A 101 -12.90 -22.10 16.20
C LEU A 101 -13.67 -23.42 16.15
N ALA A 102 -13.01 -24.47 15.65
CA ALA A 102 -13.61 -25.80 15.57
C ALA A 102 -13.98 -26.34 16.95
N ALA A 103 -13.14 -26.14 17.96
CA ALA A 103 -13.41 -26.50 19.35
C ALA A 103 -14.61 -25.71 19.92
N ALA A 104 -14.68 -24.39 19.68
CA ALA A 104 -15.79 -23.54 20.10
C ALA A 104 -17.12 -23.96 19.46
N ASN A 105 -17.10 -24.33 18.18
CA ASN A 105 -18.27 -24.87 17.46
C ASN A 105 -18.77 -26.17 18.08
N VAL A 106 -17.87 -27.09 18.44
CA VAL A 106 -18.24 -28.34 19.13
C VAL A 106 -18.78 -28.09 20.53
N LEU A 107 -18.24 -27.08 21.21
CA LEU A 107 -18.72 -26.64 22.52
C LEU A 107 -20.09 -25.96 22.45
N ALA A 108 -20.57 -25.62 21.25
CA ALA A 108 -21.84 -24.98 20.97
C ALA A 108 -22.03 -23.64 21.71
N ILE A 109 -21.00 -22.80 21.71
CA ILE A 109 -21.03 -21.44 22.26
C ILE A 109 -21.14 -20.45 21.09
N PRO A 110 -22.35 -20.03 20.67
CA PRO A 110 -22.55 -19.33 19.40
C PRO A 110 -21.81 -17.99 19.33
N LEU A 111 -21.83 -17.23 20.42
CA LEU A 111 -21.13 -15.95 20.52
C LEU A 111 -19.62 -16.15 20.27
N LEU A 112 -19.00 -17.10 20.97
CA LEU A 112 -17.57 -17.37 20.85
C LEU A 112 -17.20 -17.84 19.44
N SER A 113 -18.03 -18.72 18.86
CA SER A 113 -17.88 -19.19 17.48
C SER A 113 -17.96 -18.07 16.44
N GLU A 114 -18.86 -17.11 16.62
CA GLU A 114 -19.02 -15.97 15.70
C GLU A 114 -17.82 -15.02 15.75
N TRP A 115 -17.36 -14.66 16.96
CA TRP A 115 -16.18 -13.81 17.13
C TRP A 115 -14.91 -14.46 16.58
N ILE A 116 -14.67 -15.74 16.89
CA ILE A 116 -13.50 -16.45 16.37
C ILE A 116 -13.64 -16.67 14.85
N GLY A 117 -14.83 -17.00 14.35
CA GLY A 117 -15.08 -17.21 12.93
C GLY A 117 -14.80 -15.97 12.10
N THR A 118 -15.23 -14.82 12.62
CA THR A 118 -14.93 -13.49 12.05
C THR A 118 -13.43 -13.22 12.08
N ALA A 119 -12.76 -13.45 13.21
CA ALA A 119 -11.31 -13.28 13.28
C ALA A 119 -10.58 -14.17 12.24
N VAL A 120 -10.96 -15.45 12.13
CA VAL A 120 -10.39 -16.41 11.18
C VAL A 120 -10.63 -15.99 9.72
N SER A 121 -11.76 -15.35 9.38
CA SER A 121 -12.04 -14.92 8.01
C SER A 121 -11.18 -13.73 7.56
N TYR A 122 -10.65 -12.92 8.48
CA TYR A 122 -9.66 -11.88 8.17
C TYR A 122 -8.26 -12.44 7.89
N LEU A 123 -7.94 -13.63 8.39
CA LEU A 123 -6.57 -14.16 8.27
C LEU A 123 -6.13 -14.41 6.80
N PRO A 124 -6.95 -14.95 5.88
CA PRO A 124 -6.56 -15.07 4.47
C PRO A 124 -6.14 -13.75 3.83
N ALA A 125 -6.91 -12.69 4.06
CA ALA A 125 -6.58 -11.34 3.59
C ALA A 125 -5.28 -10.84 4.24
N PHE A 126 -5.11 -11.07 5.55
CA PHE A 126 -3.89 -10.74 6.26
C PHE A 126 -2.64 -11.39 5.64
N VAL A 127 -2.72 -12.68 5.33
CA VAL A 127 -1.63 -13.42 4.67
C VAL A 127 -1.38 -12.89 3.26
N ALA A 128 -2.43 -12.63 2.49
CA ALA A 128 -2.31 -12.06 1.14
C ALA A 128 -1.61 -10.70 1.17
N GLY A 129 -2.01 -9.81 2.09
CA GLY A 129 -1.37 -8.51 2.24
C GLY A 129 0.08 -8.61 2.69
N LEU A 130 0.40 -9.53 3.60
CA LEU A 130 1.78 -9.77 4.02
C LEU A 130 2.66 -10.24 2.84
N LEU A 131 2.14 -11.14 2.00
CA LEU A 131 2.82 -11.58 0.77
C LEU A 131 3.05 -10.41 -0.20
N VAL A 132 2.06 -9.52 -0.36
CA VAL A 132 2.17 -8.33 -1.21
C VAL A 132 3.27 -7.39 -0.70
N ILE A 133 3.36 -7.13 0.61
CA ILE A 133 4.43 -6.30 1.19
C ILE A 133 5.79 -6.90 0.87
N VAL A 134 5.96 -8.19 1.14
CA VAL A 134 7.21 -8.91 0.89
C VAL A 134 7.60 -8.82 -0.58
N LEU A 135 6.70 -9.18 -1.51
CA LEU A 135 6.98 -9.10 -2.94
C LEU A 135 7.27 -7.66 -3.39
N GLY A 136 6.53 -6.69 -2.87
CA GLY A 136 6.75 -5.27 -3.17
C GLY A 136 8.13 -4.79 -2.72
N PHE A 137 8.65 -5.30 -1.61
CA PHE A 137 9.99 -4.97 -1.12
C PHE A 137 11.07 -5.54 -2.03
N VAL A 138 10.92 -6.80 -2.46
CA VAL A 138 11.83 -7.41 -3.44
C VAL A 138 11.90 -6.58 -4.73
N VAL A 139 10.74 -6.14 -5.23
CA VAL A 139 10.66 -5.29 -6.43
C VAL A 139 11.31 -3.92 -6.19
N ALA A 140 11.07 -3.31 -5.03
CA ALA A 140 11.66 -2.03 -4.66
C ALA A 140 13.19 -2.08 -4.62
N ASP A 141 13.75 -3.15 -4.04
CA ASP A 141 15.19 -3.37 -3.99
C ASP A 141 15.79 -3.57 -5.36
N PHE A 142 15.19 -4.45 -6.16
CA PHE A 142 15.63 -4.70 -7.54
C PHE A 142 15.67 -3.40 -8.36
N ILE A 143 14.64 -2.57 -8.24
CA ILE A 143 14.58 -1.28 -8.94
C ILE A 143 15.64 -0.31 -8.41
N GLY A 144 15.78 -0.17 -7.08
CA GLY A 144 16.80 0.69 -6.48
C GLY A 144 18.23 0.29 -6.87
N ASP A 145 18.49 -1.02 -6.92
CA ASP A 145 19.76 -1.59 -7.36
C ASP A 145 20.01 -1.35 -8.84
N ALA A 146 18.98 -1.52 -9.69
CA ALA A 146 19.10 -1.23 -11.11
C ALA A 146 19.46 0.24 -11.35
N ILE A 147 18.87 1.17 -10.57
CA ILE A 147 19.17 2.60 -10.64
C ILE A 147 20.62 2.88 -10.23
N THR A 148 21.10 2.30 -9.12
CA THR A 148 22.48 2.54 -8.64
C THR A 148 23.55 1.90 -9.51
N ARG A 149 23.28 0.74 -10.12
CA ARG A 149 24.24 -0.01 -10.95
C ARG A 149 24.37 0.52 -12.38
N THR A 150 23.43 1.36 -12.84
CA THR A 150 23.47 1.91 -14.21
C THR A 150 24.57 2.97 -14.34
N ARG A 151 25.49 2.85 -15.32
CA ARG A 151 26.67 3.73 -15.50
C ARG A 151 26.36 5.23 -15.68
N ALA A 152 25.13 5.61 -16.00
CA ALA A 152 24.67 7.01 -15.98
C ALA A 152 24.68 7.61 -14.56
N ALA A 153 24.77 6.77 -13.52
CA ALA A 153 24.81 7.14 -12.11
C ALA A 153 26.20 7.55 -11.60
N THR A 154 27.28 7.29 -12.34
CA THR A 154 28.64 7.22 -11.81
C THR A 154 29.36 8.59 -11.68
N GLN A 155 28.72 9.73 -11.95
CA GLN A 155 29.43 11.03 -11.93
C GLN A 155 28.90 12.14 -11.00
N THR A 156 27.80 11.96 -10.25
CA THR A 156 27.32 13.01 -9.34
C THR A 156 26.73 12.47 -8.04
N ALA A 157 26.95 13.20 -6.94
CA ALA A 157 26.48 12.87 -5.59
C ALA A 157 24.94 12.78 -5.45
N TYR A 158 24.18 13.19 -6.46
CA TYR A 158 22.72 13.19 -6.48
C TYR A 158 22.11 11.80 -6.71
N THR A 159 22.85 10.85 -7.30
CA THR A 159 22.26 9.56 -7.70
C THR A 159 21.93 8.65 -6.52
N SER A 160 22.74 8.69 -5.45
CA SER A 160 22.48 7.88 -4.25
C SER A 160 21.21 8.32 -3.53
N TRP A 161 20.94 9.63 -3.49
CA TRP A 161 19.72 10.19 -2.91
C TRP A 161 18.49 9.86 -3.74
N PHE A 162 18.61 9.87 -5.07
CA PHE A 162 17.51 9.48 -5.96
C PHE A 162 17.15 8.01 -5.80
N ALA A 163 18.13 7.10 -5.85
CA ALA A 163 17.88 5.67 -5.67
C ALA A 163 17.29 5.36 -4.28
N THR A 164 17.81 6.01 -3.23
CA THR A 164 17.27 5.88 -1.87
C THR A 164 15.84 6.39 -1.79
N GLY A 165 15.55 7.54 -2.40
CA GLY A 165 14.20 8.10 -2.47
C GLY A 165 13.22 7.21 -3.21
N THR A 166 13.62 6.64 -4.36
CA THR A 166 12.80 5.67 -5.11
C THR A 166 12.54 4.43 -4.29
N ARG A 167 13.57 3.84 -3.64
CA ARG A 167 13.40 2.66 -2.79
C ARG A 167 12.44 2.95 -1.64
N LEU A 168 12.60 4.08 -0.96
CA LEU A 168 11.71 4.51 0.13
C LEU A 168 10.26 4.69 -0.35
N PHE A 169 10.06 5.30 -1.52
CA PHE A 169 8.74 5.47 -2.12
C PHE A 169 8.09 4.13 -2.45
N LEU A 170 8.82 3.21 -3.10
CA LEU A 170 8.32 1.90 -3.45
C LEU A 170 8.00 1.05 -2.21
N TYR A 171 8.80 1.15 -1.14
CA TYR A 171 8.47 0.53 0.15
C TYR A 171 7.19 1.09 0.75
N PHE A 172 7.04 2.41 0.77
CA PHE A 172 5.80 3.04 1.24
C PHE A 172 4.59 2.54 0.44
N THR A 173 4.70 2.50 -0.89
CA THR A 173 3.65 1.97 -1.77
C THR A 173 3.35 0.49 -1.49
N ALA A 174 4.38 -0.35 -1.36
CA ALA A 174 4.22 -1.77 -1.05
C ALA A 174 3.50 -1.98 0.29
N VAL A 175 3.84 -1.18 1.32
CA VAL A 175 3.17 -1.20 2.62
C VAL A 175 1.71 -0.77 2.48
N VAL A 176 1.41 0.32 1.78
CA VAL A 176 0.03 0.80 1.59
C VAL A 176 -0.82 -0.24 0.87
N ILE A 177 -0.35 -0.80 -0.24
CA ILE A 177 -1.08 -1.83 -1.01
C ILE A 177 -1.24 -3.11 -0.17
N GLY A 178 -0.19 -3.49 0.56
CA GLY A 178 -0.24 -4.62 1.47
C GLY A 178 -1.28 -4.47 2.56
N LEU A 179 -1.29 -3.31 3.24
CA LEU A 179 -2.28 -2.97 4.27
C LEU A 179 -3.71 -2.97 3.71
N ASP A 180 -3.92 -2.38 2.53
CA ASP A 180 -5.21 -2.42 1.82
C ASP A 180 -5.67 -3.86 1.55
N THR A 181 -4.75 -4.70 1.10
CA THR A 181 -4.99 -6.13 0.86
C THR A 181 -5.32 -6.90 2.14
N MET A 182 -4.79 -6.48 3.30
CA MET A 182 -5.18 -7.02 4.61
C MET A 182 -6.60 -6.62 5.03
N GLY A 183 -7.26 -5.74 4.27
CA GLY A 183 -8.57 -5.15 4.61
C GLY A 183 -8.48 -4.01 5.62
N ILE A 184 -7.28 -3.44 5.82
CA ILE A 184 -7.09 -2.26 6.66
C ILE A 184 -7.48 -1.03 5.84
N ASP A 185 -8.27 -0.14 6.43
CA ASP A 185 -8.63 1.12 5.79
C ASP A 185 -7.41 2.04 5.69
N VAL A 186 -6.85 2.10 4.48
CA VAL A 186 -5.70 2.94 4.15
C VAL A 186 -6.09 4.27 3.50
N SER A 187 -7.38 4.65 3.52
CA SER A 187 -7.85 5.90 2.93
C SER A 187 -7.08 7.11 3.45
N ILE A 188 -6.80 7.15 4.76
CA ILE A 188 -5.99 8.19 5.40
C ILE A 188 -4.60 8.24 4.78
N LEU A 189 -3.94 7.09 4.59
CA LEU A 189 -2.61 7.02 3.97
C LEU A 189 -2.65 7.52 2.52
N PHE A 190 -3.69 7.18 1.75
CA PHE A 190 -3.88 7.68 0.39
C PHE A 190 -4.09 9.20 0.35
N VAL A 191 -4.87 9.77 1.28
CA VAL A 191 -5.05 11.23 1.36
C VAL A 191 -3.71 11.92 1.59
N PHE A 192 -2.91 11.44 2.56
CA PHE A 192 -1.59 12.00 2.82
C PHE A 192 -0.61 11.79 1.65
N ALA A 193 -0.61 10.61 1.04
CA ALA A 193 0.24 10.29 -0.10
C ALA A 193 -0.08 11.20 -1.30
N ASN A 194 -1.36 11.40 -1.60
CA ASN A 194 -1.80 12.31 -2.65
C ASN A 194 -1.42 13.76 -2.34
N ALA A 195 -1.61 14.21 -1.10
CA ALA A 195 -1.20 15.56 -0.69
C ALA A 195 0.32 15.76 -0.86
N ALA A 196 1.13 14.79 -0.46
CA ALA A 196 2.58 14.81 -0.66
C ALA A 196 2.97 14.77 -2.14
N ALA A 197 2.28 13.96 -2.95
CA ALA A 197 2.51 13.87 -4.39
C ALA A 197 2.22 15.20 -5.10
N TRP A 198 1.08 15.83 -4.81
CA TRP A 198 0.75 17.16 -5.34
C TRP A 198 1.72 18.23 -4.84
N GLY A 199 2.15 18.17 -3.58
CA GLY A 199 3.15 19.08 -3.02
C GLY A 199 4.50 18.96 -3.74
N LEU A 200 4.97 17.74 -3.99
CA LEU A 200 6.21 17.49 -4.72
C LEU A 200 6.08 17.91 -6.20
N ALA A 201 4.96 17.57 -6.84
CA ALA A 201 4.69 17.98 -8.21
C ALA A 201 4.68 19.51 -8.35
N ALA A 202 4.05 20.22 -7.40
CA ALA A 202 4.06 21.67 -7.36
C ALA A 202 5.48 22.22 -7.15
N ALA A 203 6.27 21.65 -6.23
CA ALA A 203 7.65 22.07 -6.01
C ALA A 203 8.52 21.91 -7.27
N ILE A 204 8.39 20.79 -7.98
CA ILE A 204 9.10 20.54 -9.24
C ILE A 204 8.63 21.51 -10.33
N ALA A 205 7.31 21.70 -10.49
CA ALA A 205 6.75 22.61 -11.48
C ALA A 205 7.22 24.05 -11.26
N LEU A 206 7.22 24.52 -10.00
CA LEU A 206 7.72 25.83 -9.62
C LEU A 206 9.23 25.94 -9.84
N GLY A 207 10.00 24.95 -9.41
CA GLY A 207 11.46 24.93 -9.59
C GLY A 207 11.88 24.97 -11.06
N ALA A 208 11.26 24.12 -11.89
CA ALA A 208 11.50 24.11 -13.33
C ALA A 208 11.04 25.43 -13.97
N GLY A 209 9.84 25.90 -13.64
CA GLY A 209 9.30 27.16 -14.16
C GLY A 209 10.18 28.36 -13.85
N LEU A 210 10.68 28.48 -12.61
CA LEU A 210 11.61 29.54 -12.21
C LEU A 210 12.95 29.43 -12.92
N ALA A 211 13.50 28.21 -13.06
CA ALA A 211 14.76 28.00 -13.76
C ALA A 211 14.68 28.39 -15.24
N PHE A 212 13.62 27.99 -15.94
CA PHE A 212 13.40 28.38 -17.33
C PHE A 212 13.09 29.86 -17.48
N GLY A 213 12.26 30.43 -16.59
CA GLY A 213 11.90 31.84 -16.64
C GLY A 213 13.12 32.76 -16.44
N TRP A 214 13.93 32.49 -15.42
CA TRP A 214 15.12 33.29 -15.14
C TRP A 214 16.25 33.02 -16.14
N GLY A 215 16.47 31.75 -16.51
CA GLY A 215 17.53 31.37 -17.46
C GLY A 215 17.25 31.79 -18.91
N GLY A 216 15.98 31.87 -19.32
CA GLY A 216 15.58 32.27 -20.67
C GLY A 216 15.61 33.79 -20.89
N HIS A 217 15.47 34.59 -19.83
CA HIS A 217 15.47 36.05 -19.91
C HIS A 217 16.72 36.58 -20.61
N THR A 218 17.89 36.09 -20.22
CA THR A 218 19.19 36.50 -20.79
C THR A 218 19.30 36.21 -22.28
N TYR A 219 18.83 35.03 -22.71
CA TYR A 219 18.85 34.66 -24.13
C TYR A 219 17.93 35.54 -24.98
N VAL A 220 16.75 35.88 -24.44
CA VAL A 220 15.84 36.80 -25.12
C VAL A 220 16.44 38.20 -25.18
N GLU A 221 17.00 38.69 -24.08
CA GLU A 221 17.62 40.02 -23.98
C GLU A 221 18.75 40.23 -25.00
N GLU A 222 19.62 39.23 -25.19
CA GLU A 222 20.72 39.28 -26.16
C GLU A 222 20.25 39.23 -27.62
N ASN A 223 19.18 38.49 -27.91
CA ASN A 223 18.68 38.31 -29.28
C ASN A 223 17.59 39.31 -29.69
N LEU A 224 16.95 39.99 -28.74
CA LEU A 224 15.87 40.95 -28.97
C LEU A 224 16.25 42.05 -29.97
N PRO A 225 17.43 42.69 -29.90
CA PRO A 225 17.80 43.77 -30.82
C PRO A 225 17.93 43.27 -32.27
N ASN A 226 18.44 42.05 -32.47
CA ASN A 226 18.63 41.44 -33.78
C ASN A 226 17.32 41.04 -34.44
N TRP A 227 16.32 40.64 -33.64
CA TRP A 227 14.96 40.38 -34.13
C TRP A 227 14.22 41.67 -34.43
N ALA A 228 14.32 42.67 -33.54
CA ALA A 228 13.72 43.98 -33.76
C ALA A 228 14.26 44.64 -35.04
N GLY A 229 15.58 44.57 -35.27
CA GLY A 229 16.22 45.10 -36.48
C GLY A 229 15.81 44.39 -37.78
N ARG A 230 15.56 43.07 -37.73
CA ARG A 230 15.04 42.30 -38.88
C ARG A 230 13.56 42.59 -39.15
N ALA A 231 12.76 42.78 -38.11
CA ALA A 231 11.36 43.15 -38.25
C ALA A 231 11.18 44.58 -38.81
N SER A 232 12.04 45.53 -38.38
CA SER A 232 12.01 46.89 -38.89
C SER A 232 12.46 46.99 -40.35
N SER A 233 13.39 46.15 -40.80
CA SER A 233 13.86 46.11 -42.19
C SER A 233 12.91 45.37 -43.15
N ALA A 234 12.06 44.48 -42.63
CA ALA A 234 11.04 43.78 -43.41
C ALA A 234 9.74 44.58 -43.58
N SER A 235 9.59 45.73 -42.91
CA SER A 235 8.45 46.63 -43.10
C SER A 235 8.59 47.38 -44.43
N PRO A 236 7.70 47.20 -45.43
CA PRO A 236 7.75 47.96 -46.66
C PRO A 236 7.58 49.46 -46.34
N ALA A 237 8.50 50.30 -46.82
CA ALA A 237 8.38 51.74 -46.67
C ALA A 237 7.04 52.21 -47.30
N PRO A 238 6.30 53.14 -46.68
CA PRO A 238 5.09 53.68 -47.28
C PRO A 238 5.48 54.33 -48.60
N GLN A 239 5.12 53.69 -49.72
CA GLN A 239 5.29 54.26 -51.04
C GLN A 239 4.51 55.58 -51.05
N GLY A 240 5.25 56.68 -51.16
CA GLY A 240 4.68 58.01 -51.27
C GLY A 240 3.66 58.03 -52.39
N SER A 241 2.48 58.56 -52.08
CA SER A 241 1.42 58.82 -53.04
C SER A 241 1.99 59.49 -54.30
N PRO A 242 1.64 59.02 -55.51
CA PRO A 242 2.15 59.60 -56.76
C PRO A 242 1.83 61.08 -56.80
N ARG A 243 2.87 61.91 -56.82
CA ARG A 243 2.78 63.34 -57.08
C ARG A 243 2.28 63.48 -58.52
N ALA A 244 1.05 63.96 -58.69
CA ALA A 244 0.50 64.29 -59.99
C ALA A 244 1.36 65.40 -60.61
N ASP A 245 2.22 65.01 -61.54
CA ASP A 245 3.03 65.91 -62.36
C ASP A 245 2.15 66.37 -63.53
N GLY A 246 1.85 67.67 -63.53
CA GLY A 246 1.03 68.31 -64.56
C GLY A 246 1.85 68.45 -65.83
N GLY A 247 1.56 67.60 -66.82
CA GLY A 247 2.21 67.64 -68.13
C GLY A 247 1.94 68.96 -68.85
N GLU A 248 3.00 69.76 -69.00
CA GLU A 248 3.04 70.83 -70.00
C GLU A 248 3.23 70.19 -71.38
N GLN A 249 2.23 70.35 -72.24
CA GLN A 249 2.27 69.94 -73.64
C GLN A 249 3.21 70.89 -74.40
N HIS A 250 4.42 70.41 -74.72
CA HIS A 250 5.27 71.05 -75.70
C HIS A 250 4.84 70.62 -77.10
N THR A 251 4.29 71.57 -77.84
CA THR A 251 3.94 71.45 -79.25
C THR A 251 5.23 71.41 -80.07
N SER A 252 5.39 70.38 -80.88
CA SER A 252 6.39 70.39 -81.96
C SER A 252 5.65 69.98 -83.23
N ASP A 253 5.19 71.00 -83.95
CA ASP A 253 5.07 70.97 -85.40
C ASP A 253 6.47 70.68 -85.96
N ASP A 254 6.57 69.70 -86.85
CA ASP A 254 7.55 69.68 -87.94
C ASP A 254 7.04 68.69 -89.01
N ASP A 255 6.39 69.29 -90.00
CA ASP A 255 6.46 69.06 -91.44
C ASP A 255 7.15 67.78 -92.00
N VAL A 256 6.38 67.11 -92.89
CA VAL A 256 6.71 66.80 -94.30
C VAL A 256 7.78 65.70 -94.60
N ASP A 257 7.36 64.58 -95.19
CA ASP A 257 7.67 64.20 -96.60
C ASP A 257 7.19 62.77 -96.98
N ASP A 258 6.68 62.68 -98.23
CA ASP A 258 6.35 61.53 -99.13
C ASP A 258 5.33 60.43 -98.76
#